data_AF-A0A849WP55-F1
#
_entry.id   AF-A0A849WP55-F1
#
_cell.length_a   1.000
_cell.length_b   1.000
_cell.length_c   1.000
_cell.angle_alpha   90.00
_cell.angle_beta   90.00
_cell.angle_gamma   90.00
#
_symmetry.space_group_name_H-M   'P 1'
#
loop_
_entity.id
_entity.type
_entity.pdbx_description
1 polymer ?
#
loop_
_entity_poly.entity_id
_entity_poly.type
_entity_poly.pdbx_seq_one_letter_code
_entity_poly.pdbx_strand_id
1 'polypeptide(L)'
;MRTKANLSLFLLLRKLRIFILVLSAGIFFYLPCRFGILQDFQGAYLLVDWQYSLGRKLCVGDRVVYQPKNIVKYKTGRIFLLPEPKESNIYWINSEEGLLHATEKIKARVLMVLFQANPENFTSPY
;
A
#
# COMPACT_ATOMS: atom_id res chain seq x y z
N MET A 1 21.98 45.79 20.84
CA MET A 1 20.85 45.28 20.03
C MET A 1 21.15 43.96 19.28
N ARG A 2 22.39 43.64 18.88
CA ARG A 2 22.73 42.41 18.12
C ARG A 2 22.59 41.08 18.89
N THR A 3 22.76 41.08 20.21
CA THR A 3 22.70 39.87 21.06
C THR A 3 21.29 39.29 21.21
N LYS A 4 20.26 40.14 21.28
CA LYS A 4 18.85 39.70 21.34
C LYS A 4 18.40 39.08 20.01
N ALA A 5 18.85 39.62 18.87
CA ALA A 5 18.58 39.05 17.55
C ALA A 5 19.23 37.67 17.38
N ASN A 6 20.49 37.51 17.79
CA ASN A 6 21.19 36.22 17.75
C ASN A 6 20.55 35.17 18.67
N LEU A 7 20.09 35.57 19.86
CA LEU A 7 19.36 34.68 20.77
C LEU A 7 17.99 34.26 20.19
N SER A 8 17.26 35.19 19.56
CA SER A 8 15.99 34.90 18.91
C SER A 8 16.14 33.96 17.71
N LEU A 9 17.20 34.12 16.93
CA LEU A 9 17.55 33.25 15.80
C LEU A 9 17.93 31.84 16.31
N PHE A 10 18.72 31.75 17.38
CA PHE A 10 19.09 30.48 18.00
C PHE A 10 17.86 29.71 18.51
N LEU A 11 16.92 30.39 19.18
CA LEU A 11 15.68 29.78 19.65
C LEU A 11 14.79 29.32 18.49
N LEU A 12 14.72 30.09 17.40
CA LEU A 12 13.97 29.73 16.20
C LEU A 12 14.55 28.48 15.53
N LEU A 13 15.87 28.42 15.35
CA LEU A 13 16.57 27.25 14.80
C LEU A 13 16.38 26.01 15.67
N ARG A 14 16.37 26.17 17.00
CA ARG A 14 16.10 25.06 17.93
C ARG A 14 14.68 24.51 17.76
N LYS A 15 13.67 25.39 17.67
CA LYS A 15 12.27 24.98 17.45
C LYS A 15 12.09 24.28 16.11
N LEU A 16 12.71 24.81 15.05
CA LEU A 16 12.67 24.20 13.73
C LEU A 16 13.30 22.80 13.71
N ARG A 17 14.45 22.62 14.38
CA ARG A 17 15.09 21.30 14.53
C ARG A 17 14.19 20.29 15.23
N ILE A 18 13.54 20.70 16.33
CA ILE A 18 12.60 19.83 17.07
C ILE A 18 11.40 19.48 16.19
N PHE A 19 10.83 20.45 15.48
CA PHE A 19 9.71 20.22 14.58
C PHE A 19 10.05 19.22 13.46
N ILE A 20 11.21 19.37 12.82
CA ILE A 20 11.69 18.43 11.80
C ILE A 20 11.87 17.02 12.41
N LEU A 21 12.43 16.92 13.62
CA LEU A 21 12.59 15.63 14.31
C LEU A 21 11.25 14.94 14.57
N VAL A 22 10.25 15.68 15.05
CA VAL A 22 8.90 15.14 15.30
C VAL A 22 8.23 14.74 14.00
N LEU A 23 8.34 15.57 12.95
CA LEU A 23 7.77 15.26 11.64
C LEU A 23 8.42 14.01 11.03
N SER A 24 9.74 13.90 11.08
CA SER A 24 10.48 12.73 10.60
C SER A 24 10.13 11.47 11.37
N ALA A 25 9.99 11.54 12.70
CA ALA A 25 9.51 10.41 13.49
C ALA A 25 8.08 10.01 13.09
N GLY A 26 7.19 10.98 12.92
CA GLY A 26 5.83 10.75 12.44
C GLY A 26 5.79 10.04 11.08
N ILE A 27 6.62 10.48 10.13
CA ILE A 27 6.76 9.83 8.82
C ILE A 27 7.32 8.41 8.96
N PHE A 28 8.33 8.22 9.82
CA PHE A 28 8.95 6.91 10.05
C PHE A 28 7.97 5.90 10.68
N PHE A 29 7.05 6.34 11.53
CA PHE A 29 5.99 5.48 12.07
C PHE A 29 4.81 5.31 11.10
N TYR A 30 4.48 6.33 10.31
CA TYR A 30 3.37 6.27 9.37
C TYR A 30 3.65 5.38 8.15
N LEU A 31 4.86 5.46 7.58
CA LEU A 31 5.22 4.74 6.37
C LEU A 31 5.07 3.20 6.50
N PRO A 32 5.58 2.54 7.55
CA PRO A 32 5.43 1.08 7.72
C PRO A 32 3.99 0.65 8.05
N CYS A 33 3.20 1.53 8.69
CA CYS A 33 1.79 1.24 8.96
C CYS A 33 0.91 1.33 7.71
N ARG A 34 1.33 2.14 6.72
CA ARG A 34 0.61 2.31 5.47
C ARG A 34 1.08 1.36 4.38
N PHE A 35 2.39 1.23 4.22
CA PHE A 35 2.99 0.43 3.16
C PHE A 35 3.62 -0.84 3.72
N GLY A 36 3.45 -1.94 3.01
CA GLY A 36 4.07 -3.22 3.35
C GLY A 36 4.71 -3.86 2.14
N ILE A 37 5.51 -4.90 2.41
CA ILE A 37 6.03 -5.80 1.39
C ILE A 37 5.35 -7.16 1.60
N LEU A 38 4.77 -7.71 0.55
CA LEU A 38 4.11 -9.01 0.54
C LEU A 38 4.69 -9.85 -0.59
N GLN A 39 5.04 -11.10 -0.34
CA GLN A 39 5.39 -12.04 -1.41
C GLN A 39 4.13 -12.71 -1.93
N ASP A 40 3.95 -12.74 -3.25
CA ASP A 40 2.88 -13.50 -3.89
C ASP A 40 3.25 -14.97 -4.11
N PHE A 41 2.29 -15.76 -4.59
CA PHE A 41 2.47 -17.18 -4.85
C PHE A 41 3.47 -17.50 -5.97
N GLN A 42 3.74 -16.56 -6.88
CA GLN A 42 4.70 -16.73 -7.97
C GLN A 42 6.13 -16.35 -7.55
N GLY A 43 6.28 -15.86 -6.32
CA GLY A 43 7.55 -15.43 -5.75
C GLY A 43 7.85 -13.95 -5.94
N ALA A 44 6.90 -13.14 -6.43
CA ALA A 44 7.11 -11.72 -6.64
C ALA A 44 6.91 -10.96 -5.32
N TYR A 45 7.86 -10.07 -5.01
CA TYR A 45 7.75 -9.19 -3.87
C TYR A 45 6.98 -7.93 -4.28
N LEU A 46 5.84 -7.72 -3.65
CA LEU A 46 4.87 -6.68 -3.96
C LEU A 46 4.96 -5.57 -2.92
N LEU A 47 5.01 -4.32 -3.37
CA LEU A 47 4.78 -3.16 -2.52
C LEU A 47 3.27 -2.91 -2.43
N VAL A 48 2.71 -2.89 -1.22
CA VAL A 48 1.27 -2.77 -0.98
C VAL A 48 0.92 -1.52 -0.17
N ASP A 49 -0.22 -0.89 -0.46
CA ASP A 49 -0.84 0.16 0.34
C ASP A 49 -2.04 -0.43 1.10
N TRP A 50 -1.87 -0.61 2.41
CA TRP A 50 -2.90 -1.11 3.33
C TRP A 50 -4.01 -0.10 3.59
N GLN A 51 -3.78 1.18 3.28
CA GLN A 51 -4.71 2.28 3.52
C GLN A 51 -5.09 3.01 2.23
N TYR A 52 -5.13 2.30 1.09
CA TYR A 52 -5.42 2.88 -0.22
C TYR A 52 -6.71 3.73 -0.25
N SER A 53 -7.70 3.38 0.59
CA SER A 53 -8.96 4.10 0.75
C SER A 53 -8.80 5.58 1.15
N LEU A 54 -7.64 5.98 1.69
CA LEU A 54 -7.37 7.36 2.10
C LEU A 54 -6.93 8.29 0.97
N GLY A 55 -6.62 7.79 -0.22
CA GLY A 55 -6.06 8.65 -1.27
C GLY A 55 -6.33 8.27 -2.72
N ARG A 56 -6.74 7.03 -3.01
CA ARG A 56 -7.06 6.60 -4.38
C ARG A 56 -8.24 5.64 -4.40
N LYS A 57 -9.17 5.86 -5.33
CA LYS A 57 -10.21 4.89 -5.65
C LYS A 57 -9.58 3.67 -6.35
N LEU A 58 -10.22 2.52 -6.18
CA LEU A 58 -9.89 1.32 -6.95
C LEU A 58 -10.33 1.51 -8.40
N CYS A 59 -9.57 0.93 -9.32
CA CYS A 59 -9.86 0.89 -10.75
C CYS A 59 -9.88 -0.55 -11.24
N VAL A 60 -10.62 -0.81 -12.31
CA VAL A 60 -10.51 -2.08 -13.04
C VAL A 60 -9.07 -2.27 -13.53
N GLY A 61 -8.56 -3.49 -13.41
CA GLY A 61 -7.18 -3.85 -13.70
C GLY A 61 -6.20 -3.66 -12.55
N ASP A 62 -6.58 -2.97 -11.46
CA ASP A 62 -5.72 -2.81 -10.30
C ASP A 62 -5.38 -4.18 -9.68
N ARG A 63 -4.10 -4.40 -9.38
CA ARG A 63 -3.66 -5.53 -8.56
C ARG A 63 -4.04 -5.28 -7.10
N VAL A 64 -4.63 -6.29 -6.47
CA VAL A 64 -5.20 -6.19 -5.13
C VAL A 64 -4.83 -7.37 -4.26
N VAL A 65 -4.85 -7.14 -2.96
CA VAL A 65 -4.68 -8.15 -1.93
C VAL A 65 -6.03 -8.34 -1.24
N TYR A 66 -6.47 -9.60 -1.17
CA TYR A 66 -7.67 -10.01 -0.47
C TYR A 66 -7.32 -11.00 0.65
N GLN A 67 -8.05 -10.92 1.76
CA GLN A 67 -7.97 -11.89 2.84
C GLN A 67 -9.36 -12.51 3.04
N PRO A 68 -9.56 -13.79 2.65
CA PRO A 68 -10.81 -14.48 2.92
C PRO A 68 -11.07 -14.55 4.42
N LYS A 69 -12.33 -14.37 4.85
CA LYS A 69 -12.71 -14.33 6.28
C LYS A 69 -12.26 -15.58 7.07
N ASN A 70 -12.11 -16.72 6.40
CA ASN A 70 -11.77 -18.01 7.01
C ASN A 70 -10.33 -18.47 6.74
N ILE A 71 -9.50 -17.66 6.07
CA ILE A 71 -8.15 -18.05 5.67
C ILE A 71 -7.16 -17.01 6.16
N VAL A 72 -6.14 -17.47 6.89
CA VAL A 72 -5.07 -16.60 7.42
C VAL A 72 -4.23 -16.02 6.28
N LYS A 73 -4.02 -16.79 5.21
CA LYS A 73 -3.23 -16.41 4.04
C LYS A 73 -3.95 -15.38 3.18
N TYR A 74 -3.17 -14.38 2.74
CA TYR A 74 -3.58 -13.42 1.73
C TYR A 74 -3.57 -14.07 0.35
N LYS A 75 -4.54 -13.68 -0.48
CA LYS A 75 -4.58 -13.96 -1.91
C LYS A 75 -4.34 -12.68 -2.68
N THR A 76 -3.72 -12.80 -3.86
CA THR A 76 -3.48 -11.67 -4.76
C THR A 76 -4.26 -11.85 -6.05
N GLY A 77 -4.66 -10.76 -6.68
CA GLY A 77 -5.48 -10.80 -7.87
C GLY A 77 -5.57 -9.48 -8.58
N ARG A 78 -6.41 -9.41 -9.61
CA ARG A 78 -6.71 -8.18 -10.35
C ARG A 78 -8.20 -7.89 -10.33
N ILE A 79 -8.57 -6.62 -10.16
CA ILE A 79 -9.95 -6.19 -10.26
C ILE A 79 -10.44 -6.39 -11.70
N PHE A 80 -11.55 -7.10 -11.84
CA PHE A 80 -12.22 -7.31 -13.11
C PHE A 80 -13.41 -6.35 -13.26
N LEU A 81 -14.21 -6.19 -12.20
CA LEU A 81 -15.37 -5.29 -12.21
C LEU A 81 -15.51 -4.61 -10.84
N LEU A 82 -15.84 -3.33 -10.86
CA LEU A 82 -16.16 -2.54 -9.66
C LEU A 82 -17.67 -2.52 -9.44
N PRO A 83 -18.14 -2.40 -8.20
CA PRO A 83 -19.56 -2.38 -7.89
C PRO A 83 -20.27 -1.23 -8.58
N GLU A 84 -21.38 -1.55 -9.25
CA GLU A 84 -22.35 -0.56 -9.69
C GLU A 84 -23.10 0.04 -8.48
N PRO A 85 -23.82 1.18 -8.63
CA PRO A 85 -24.52 1.83 -7.53
C PRO A 85 -25.55 0.95 -6.78
N LYS A 86 -25.97 -0.17 -7.37
CA LYS A 86 -26.92 -1.13 -6.80
C LYS A 86 -26.25 -2.40 -6.26
N GLU A 87 -24.94 -2.52 -6.41
CA GLU A 87 -24.17 -3.69 -6.01
C GLU A 87 -23.17 -3.34 -4.90
N SER A 88 -22.88 -4.30 -4.03
CA SER A 88 -21.88 -4.17 -2.97
C SER A 88 -20.58 -4.89 -3.27
N ASN A 89 -20.54 -5.70 -4.33
CA ASN A 89 -19.42 -6.61 -4.59
C ASN A 89 -18.44 -6.05 -5.61
N ILE A 90 -17.16 -6.17 -5.27
CA ILE A 90 -16.02 -5.99 -6.16
C ILE A 90 -15.69 -7.37 -6.73
N TYR A 91 -15.66 -7.48 -8.06
CA TYR A 91 -15.27 -8.71 -8.73
C TYR A 91 -13.81 -8.65 -9.15
N TRP A 92 -13.07 -9.70 -8.85
CA TRP A 92 -11.64 -9.79 -9.11
C TRP A 92 -11.23 -11.21 -9.46
N ILE A 93 -10.18 -11.36 -10.25
CA ILE A 93 -9.65 -12.65 -10.69
C ILE A 93 -8.48 -12.99 -9.76
N ASN A 94 -8.56 -14.15 -9.11
CA ASN A 94 -7.47 -14.67 -8.30
C ASN A 94 -6.32 -15.11 -9.23
N SER A 95 -5.12 -14.61 -8.96
CA SER A 95 -3.95 -14.93 -9.78
C SER A 95 -3.51 -16.40 -9.65
N GLU A 96 -3.76 -17.04 -8.51
CA GLU A 96 -3.40 -18.45 -8.25
C GLU A 96 -4.29 -19.43 -9.03
N GLU A 97 -5.60 -19.20 -8.98
CA GLU A 97 -6.61 -20.15 -9.47
C GLU A 97 -7.15 -19.73 -10.85
N GLY A 98 -6.95 -18.48 -11.27
CA GLY A 98 -7.57 -17.91 -12.48
C GLY A 98 -9.09 -17.74 -12.38
N LEU A 99 -9.66 -17.87 -11.17
CA LEU A 99 -11.10 -17.84 -10.94
C LEU A 99 -11.60 -16.44 -10.57
N LEU A 100 -12.82 -16.13 -11.00
CA LEU A 100 -13.52 -14.90 -10.62
C LEU A 100 -14.09 -15.04 -9.19
N HIS A 101 -13.76 -14.09 -8.34
CA HIS A 101 -14.29 -13.96 -6.99
C HIS A 101 -15.02 -12.64 -6.80
N ALA A 102 -16.05 -12.65 -5.96
CA ALA A 102 -16.81 -11.47 -5.56
C ALA A 102 -16.57 -11.18 -4.08
N THR A 103 -16.19 -9.94 -3.74
CA THR A 103 -15.93 -9.55 -2.34
C THR A 103 -16.43 -8.14 -2.07
N GLU A 104 -16.96 -7.90 -0.86
CA GLU A 104 -17.41 -6.55 -0.47
C GLU A 104 -16.25 -5.58 -0.27
N LYS A 105 -15.08 -6.09 0.15
CA LYS A 105 -13.94 -5.27 0.53
C LYS A 105 -12.61 -5.89 0.14
N ILE A 106 -11.76 -5.07 -0.47
CA ILE A 106 -10.34 -5.34 -0.72
C ILE A 106 -9.50 -4.91 0.48
N LYS A 107 -8.55 -5.75 0.89
CA LYS A 107 -7.69 -5.52 2.07
C LYS A 107 -6.59 -4.51 1.78
N ALA A 108 -5.93 -4.62 0.65
CA ALA A 108 -4.85 -3.71 0.23
C ALA A 108 -4.81 -3.59 -1.29
N ARG A 109 -4.20 -2.51 -1.76
CA ARG A 109 -3.85 -2.35 -3.18
C ARG A 109 -2.38 -2.63 -3.37
N VAL A 110 -2.02 -3.34 -4.43
CA VAL A 110 -0.63 -3.47 -4.85
C VAL A 110 -0.25 -2.22 -5.64
N LEU A 111 0.81 -1.54 -5.22
CA LEU A 111 1.34 -0.34 -5.88
C LEU A 111 2.27 -0.71 -7.02
N MET A 112 3.15 -1.68 -6.80
CA MET A 112 4.11 -2.15 -7.78
C MET A 112 4.70 -3.50 -7.38
N VAL A 113 5.27 -4.18 -8.38
CA VAL A 113 6.18 -5.31 -8.17
C VAL A 113 7.58 -4.73 -7.94
N LEU A 114 8.21 -5.09 -6.82
CA LEU A 114 9.56 -4.66 -6.48
C LEU A 114 10.61 -5.49 -7.23
N PHE A 115 10.50 -6.82 -7.15
CA PHE A 115 11.35 -7.77 -7.85
C PHE A 115 10.71 -9.16 -7.89
N GLN A 116 11.15 -9.98 -8.84
CA GLN A 116 10.78 -11.39 -8.96
C GLN A 116 11.87 -12.25 -8.33
N ALA A 117 11.54 -13.08 -7.33
CA ALA A 117 12.53 -13.93 -6.69
C ALA A 117 12.70 -15.28 -7.39
N ASN A 118 11.70 -15.72 -8.17
CA ASN A 118 11.76 -16.99 -8.89
C ASN A 118 12.27 -16.79 -10.33
N PRO A 119 13.49 -17.28 -10.69
CA PRO A 119 14.10 -17.16 -12.02
C PRO A 119 13.20 -17.62 -13.17
N GLU A 120 12.41 -18.67 -12.92
CA GLU A 120 11.54 -19.29 -13.92
C GLU A 120 10.36 -18.38 -14.32
N ASN A 121 10.02 -17.39 -13.50
CA ASN A 121 8.89 -16.50 -13.69
C ASN A 121 9.27 -15.09 -14.18
N PHE A 122 10.53 -14.85 -14.55
CA PHE A 122 10.98 -13.52 -15.04
C PHE A 122 10.39 -13.13 -16.41
N THR A 123 9.98 -14.10 -17.21
CA THR A 123 9.37 -13.87 -18.52
C THR A 123 7.86 -13.71 -18.48
N SER A 124 7.23 -13.89 -17.32
CA SER A 124 5.78 -13.80 -17.18
C SER A 124 5.36 -12.32 -17.03
N PRO A 125 4.61 -11.74 -18.00
CA PRO A 125 4.03 -10.40 -17.86
C PRO A 125 2.80 -10.37 -16.92
N TYR A 126 2.44 -11.51 -16.35
CA TYR A 126 1.22 -11.70 -15.56
C TYR A 126 1.31 -11.14 -14.15
#